data_AF-A0A9P2ZRR5-F1
#
_entry.id   AF-A0A9P2ZRR5-F1
#
_cell.length_a   1.000
_cell.length_b   1.000
_cell.length_c   1.000
_cell.angle_alpha   90.00
_cell.angle_beta   90.00
_cell.angle_gamma   90.00
#
_symmetry.space_group_name_H-M   'P 1'
#
loop_
_entity.id
_entity.type
_entity.pdbx_description
1 polymer ?
#
loop_
_entity_poly.entity_id
_entity_poly.type
_entity_poly.pdbx_seq_one_letter_code
_entity_poly.pdbx_strand_id
1 'polypeptide(L)'
;MASSSITTIPKGLHHLEVLHASKFQGRWPSRLPHPSQTFVQPENRIRRWNIRPGDKVRLMVGKAAEKYFDETKGAKGGWKVHVVKAVDMERNRVYLEGVSNKRSATTKPRPDNYDSMSTEERATWDNENTVAPATRPVHYSNVQLCVEDNGPNSVFASRITTTQPWFNKTVRRLEWDRFAAKLSGPSSLTPDPERGIVHIPWPDKKIAPKPSPTALDTATTSSGAHLSIEPTLTLPELSRLLSESPVEELIPVSSGARPPSNQTWSNQYLTRDPSASNPSIDAVMPLYLSEELSPRFSRAKRTKGWNDRRQVLLRERDEAARAAVAAWEASGRDRALSDVLSQVGLEGVTVRGRTRKEVREAALAEFDEANQGVRAEVRDARAKGRVWQEGSDGEGYWVEGPKGERLARKQGRKQLRKEKLEARLENLELEPERNVVVPPSARA
;
A
#
# COMPACT_ATOMS: atom_id res chain seq x y z
N MET A 1 14.47 -5.60 35.50
CA MET A 1 15.03 -4.54 34.62
C MET A 1 15.03 -3.25 35.39
N ALA A 2 16.19 -2.93 35.96
CA ALA A 2 16.41 -1.75 36.78
C ALA A 2 16.42 -0.49 35.90
N SER A 3 15.90 0.60 36.46
CA SER A 3 15.95 1.95 35.90
C SER A 3 17.39 2.32 35.52
N SER A 4 17.66 2.44 34.23
CA SER A 4 18.94 2.96 33.73
C SER A 4 19.09 4.41 34.18
N SER A 5 20.02 4.65 35.10
CA SER A 5 20.51 5.99 35.43
C SER A 5 21.01 6.68 34.16
N ILE A 6 20.62 7.95 33.97
CA ILE A 6 21.03 8.77 32.83
C ILE A 6 22.53 9.04 32.97
N THR A 7 23.36 8.27 32.26
CA THR A 7 24.84 8.29 32.36
C THR A 7 25.49 9.47 31.64
N THR A 8 24.75 10.27 30.88
CA THR A 8 25.29 11.43 30.15
C THR A 8 24.27 12.55 30.10
N ILE A 9 24.64 13.73 30.62
CA ILE A 9 23.93 14.97 30.33
C ILE A 9 23.96 15.14 28.80
N PRO A 10 22.82 15.19 28.11
CA PRO A 10 22.80 15.33 26.65
C PRO A 10 23.51 16.63 26.26
N LYS A 11 24.40 16.54 25.25
CA LYS A 11 25.14 17.67 24.69
C LYS A 11 24.19 18.62 23.96
N GLY A 12 23.48 19.47 24.70
CA GLY A 12 22.66 20.57 24.18
C GLY A 12 21.18 20.47 24.57
N LEU A 13 20.69 21.51 25.24
CA LEU A 13 19.29 21.69 25.66
C LEU A 13 18.38 22.26 24.55
N HIS A 14 18.86 22.32 23.30
CA HIS A 14 18.14 22.92 22.17
C HIS A 14 16.87 22.17 21.75
N HIS A 15 16.70 20.94 22.24
CA HIS A 15 15.52 20.11 21.99
C HIS A 15 14.39 20.33 23.01
N LEU A 16 14.64 21.10 24.07
CA LEU A 16 13.63 21.39 25.09
C LEU A 16 12.58 22.36 24.57
N GLU A 17 11.31 22.02 24.81
CA GLU A 17 10.18 22.90 24.55
C GLU A 17 10.18 24.07 25.51
N VAL A 18 10.27 25.27 24.95
CA VAL A 18 10.05 26.49 25.70
C VAL A 18 8.54 26.74 25.74
N LEU A 19 7.87 26.14 26.72
CA LEU A 19 6.41 26.27 26.88
C LEU A 19 6.00 27.71 27.26
N HIS A 20 6.88 28.46 27.93
CA HIS A 20 6.66 29.86 28.31
C HIS A 20 7.94 30.68 28.13
N ALA A 21 7.81 31.95 27.75
CA ALA A 21 8.93 32.89 27.68
C ALA A 21 9.58 33.00 29.07
N SER A 22 10.73 32.35 29.24
CA SER A 22 11.42 32.30 30.54
C SER A 22 12.19 33.60 30.76
N LYS A 23 12.12 34.15 31.98
CA LYS A 23 12.94 35.30 32.38
C LYS A 23 14.45 35.00 32.31
N PHE A 24 14.83 33.71 32.33
CA PHE A 24 16.21 33.25 32.18
C PHE A 24 16.63 33.02 30.71
N GLN A 25 15.69 33.07 29.77
CA GLN A 25 16.01 33.31 28.38
C GLN A 25 16.28 34.79 28.22
N GLY A 26 17.45 35.22 28.69
CA GLY A 26 17.86 36.61 28.62
C GLY A 26 17.56 37.18 27.23
N ARG A 27 17.08 38.43 27.18
CA ARG A 27 17.06 39.19 25.93
C ARG A 27 18.49 39.17 25.41
N TRP A 28 18.71 38.40 24.34
CA TRP A 28 20.02 38.32 23.72
C TRP A 28 20.47 39.76 23.43
N PRO A 29 21.70 40.14 23.81
CA PRO A 29 22.22 41.47 23.48
C PRO A 29 22.00 41.70 21.98
N SER A 30 21.39 42.82 21.59
CA SER A 30 21.08 43.11 20.18
C SER A 30 22.30 43.07 19.25
N ARG A 31 23.50 43.18 19.85
CA ARG A 31 24.81 43.14 19.19
C ARG A 31 25.33 41.73 18.91
N LEU A 32 24.77 40.70 19.54
CA LEU A 32 25.10 39.30 19.24
C LEU A 32 24.11 38.76 18.20
N PRO A 33 24.58 37.97 17.21
CA PRO A 33 23.68 37.36 16.25
C PRO A 33 22.68 36.48 17.00
N HIS A 34 21.40 36.83 16.94
CA HIS A 34 20.33 35.96 17.45
C HIS A 34 20.52 34.56 16.86
N PRO A 35 20.36 33.47 17.64
CA PRO A 35 20.47 32.11 17.13
C PRO A 35 19.43 31.92 16.03
N SER A 36 19.88 32.05 14.78
CA SER A 36 19.03 32.11 13.59
C SER A 36 18.38 30.77 13.22
N GLN A 37 18.58 29.75 14.05
CA GLN A 37 18.14 28.39 13.80
C GLN A 37 17.36 27.90 15.01
N THR A 38 16.06 28.16 15.01
CA THR A 38 15.13 27.44 15.86
C THR A 38 15.22 25.97 15.47
N PHE A 39 15.76 25.15 16.37
CA PHE A 39 15.75 23.70 16.20
C PHE A 39 14.30 23.26 15.99
N VAL A 40 14.03 22.55 14.89
CA VAL A 40 12.69 22.01 14.63
C VAL A 40 12.65 20.60 15.22
N GLN A 41 11.74 20.41 16.16
CA GLN A 41 11.51 19.11 16.77
C GLN A 41 11.10 18.07 15.74
N PRO A 42 11.46 16.79 15.93
CA PRO A 42 11.06 15.71 15.03
C PRO A 42 9.57 15.63 14.73
N GLU A 43 8.70 15.95 15.69
CA GLU A 43 7.24 15.96 15.49
C GLU A 43 6.79 17.05 14.50
N ASN A 44 7.41 18.23 14.58
CA ASN A 44 7.13 19.39 13.75
C ASN A 44 7.86 19.34 12.38
N ARG A 45 8.68 18.32 12.13
CA ARG A 45 9.31 18.11 10.82
C ARG A 45 8.30 17.60 9.81
N ILE A 46 8.42 18.09 8.58
CA ILE A 46 7.58 17.63 7.48
C ILE A 46 7.93 16.18 7.19
N ARG A 47 7.01 15.25 7.49
CA ARG A 47 7.20 13.81 7.24
C ARG A 47 7.19 13.46 5.75
N ARG A 48 6.31 14.11 4.98
CA ARG A 48 6.13 13.89 3.54
C ARG A 48 6.41 15.18 2.77
N TRP A 49 7.63 15.29 2.27
CA TRP A 49 8.07 16.44 1.47
C TRP A 49 7.55 16.34 0.04
N ASN A 50 6.77 17.32 -0.42
CA ASN A 50 6.30 17.36 -1.81
C ASN A 50 7.25 18.13 -2.73
N ILE A 51 8.46 18.46 -2.27
CA ILE A 51 9.49 19.16 -3.04
C ILE A 51 10.81 18.40 -2.88
N ARG A 52 11.53 18.22 -3.98
CA ARG A 52 12.80 17.51 -4.06
C ARG A 52 13.82 18.37 -4.84
N PRO A 53 15.14 18.17 -4.62
CA PRO A 53 16.14 18.76 -5.50
C PRO A 53 15.86 18.46 -6.99
N GLY A 54 15.97 19.48 -7.83
CA GLY A 54 15.62 19.45 -9.25
C GLY A 54 14.19 19.94 -9.56
N ASP A 55 13.29 20.02 -8.58
CA ASP A 55 11.96 20.60 -8.80
C ASP A 55 12.05 22.09 -9.13
N LYS A 56 11.13 22.56 -9.97
CA LYS A 56 10.94 23.98 -10.28
C LYS A 56 9.88 24.57 -9.37
N VAL A 57 10.14 25.73 -8.80
CA VAL A 57 9.26 26.37 -7.81
C VAL A 57 9.26 27.89 -7.91
N ARG A 58 8.21 28.55 -7.43
CA ARG A 58 8.17 30.02 -7.22
C ARG A 58 8.21 30.40 -5.75
N LEU A 59 8.66 31.61 -5.47
CA LEU A 59 8.61 32.23 -4.15
C LEU A 59 7.31 33.00 -3.93
N MET A 60 6.59 32.68 -2.86
CA MET A 60 5.36 33.40 -2.47
C MET A 60 5.66 34.67 -1.67
N VAL A 61 6.68 34.61 -0.83
CA VAL A 61 7.05 35.67 0.13
C VAL A 61 8.52 36.04 -0.04
N GLY A 62 8.83 37.33 -0.02
CA GLY A 62 10.19 37.84 -0.20
C GLY A 62 10.24 39.13 -1.00
N LYS A 63 11.44 39.50 -1.46
CA LYS A 63 11.70 40.69 -2.26
C LYS A 63 11.07 40.55 -3.65
N ALA A 64 10.56 41.66 -4.21
CA ALA A 64 9.89 41.65 -5.52
C ALA A 64 10.81 41.15 -6.65
N ALA A 65 12.08 41.57 -6.67
CA ALA A 65 13.10 41.13 -7.61
C ALA A 65 13.38 39.60 -7.60
N GLU A 66 13.10 38.92 -6.49
CA GLU A 66 13.23 37.46 -6.38
C GLU A 66 11.92 36.74 -6.76
N LYS A 67 10.79 37.43 -6.76
CA LYS A 67 9.46 36.84 -6.97
C LYS A 67 8.98 36.92 -8.41
N TYR A 68 9.26 38.04 -9.08
CA TYR A 68 8.69 38.37 -10.40
C TYR A 68 9.79 38.50 -11.45
N PHE A 69 9.45 38.25 -12.71
CA PHE A 69 10.35 38.53 -13.84
C PHE A 69 10.54 40.05 -14.02
N ASP A 70 9.43 40.80 -14.07
CA ASP A 70 9.42 42.27 -14.12
C ASP A 70 9.05 42.83 -12.75
N GLU A 71 9.97 43.57 -12.09
CA GLU A 71 9.72 44.16 -10.78
C GLU A 71 8.58 45.20 -10.81
N THR A 72 8.50 45.98 -11.89
CA THR A 72 7.52 47.08 -12.05
C THR A 72 6.10 46.61 -12.34
N LYS A 73 5.94 45.51 -13.10
CA LYS A 73 4.63 44.90 -13.41
C LYS A 73 4.18 43.91 -12.34
N GLY A 74 5.07 43.51 -11.43
CA GLY A 74 4.78 42.62 -10.31
C GLY A 74 4.13 41.32 -10.76
N ALA A 75 3.01 40.94 -10.12
CA ALA A 75 2.31 39.69 -10.42
C ALA A 75 1.75 39.63 -11.86
N LYS A 76 1.51 40.77 -12.52
CA LYS A 76 1.08 40.81 -13.93
C LYS A 76 2.22 40.55 -14.91
N GLY A 77 3.47 40.76 -14.47
CA GLY A 77 4.68 40.49 -15.25
C GLY A 77 5.16 39.03 -15.20
N GLY A 78 4.43 38.16 -14.50
CA GLY A 78 4.76 36.75 -14.37
C GLY A 78 5.71 36.44 -13.20
N TRP A 79 5.66 35.19 -12.75
CA TRP A 79 6.41 34.71 -11.58
C TRP A 79 7.76 34.15 -12.01
N LYS A 80 8.81 34.47 -11.26
CA LYS A 80 10.13 33.89 -11.46
C LYS A 80 10.17 32.46 -10.95
N VAL A 81 10.67 31.56 -11.79
CA VAL A 81 10.83 30.13 -11.48
C VAL A 81 12.26 29.88 -11.04
N HIS A 82 12.42 29.17 -9.93
CA HIS A 82 13.69 28.76 -9.35
C HIS A 82 13.79 27.25 -9.32
N VAL A 83 14.99 26.72 -9.57
CA VAL A 83 15.28 25.30 -9.38
C VAL A 83 15.69 25.05 -7.93
N VAL A 84 15.16 24.00 -7.34
CA VAL A 84 15.52 23.56 -5.99
C VAL A 84 16.88 22.87 -6.03
N LYS A 85 17.87 23.44 -5.36
CA LYS A 85 19.23 22.88 -5.28
C LYS A 85 19.33 21.81 -4.19
N ALA A 86 18.84 22.12 -3.01
CA ALA A 86 18.92 21.24 -1.84
C ALA A 86 17.73 21.44 -0.91
N VAL A 87 17.43 20.41 -0.11
CA VAL A 87 16.36 20.42 0.87
C VAL A 87 16.94 20.02 2.21
N ASP A 88 16.72 20.86 3.23
CA ASP A 88 17.05 20.58 4.63
C ASP A 88 15.78 20.11 5.34
N MET A 89 15.68 18.79 5.49
CA MET A 89 14.54 18.11 6.12
C MET A 89 14.50 18.32 7.64
N GLU A 90 15.62 18.67 8.26
CA GLU A 90 15.70 18.86 9.71
C GLU A 90 15.13 20.22 10.11
N ARG A 91 15.32 21.25 9.27
CA ARG A 91 14.87 22.62 9.55
C ARG A 91 13.64 23.07 8.75
N ASN A 92 13.04 22.18 7.95
CA ASN A 92 11.96 22.52 7.02
C ASN A 92 12.33 23.66 6.04
N ARG A 93 13.59 23.65 5.54
CA ARG A 93 14.11 24.67 4.62
C ARG A 93 14.45 24.11 3.25
N VAL A 94 14.33 24.97 2.25
CA VAL A 94 14.65 24.71 0.85
C VAL A 94 15.69 25.73 0.39
N TYR A 95 16.69 25.25 -0.34
CA TYR A 95 17.71 26.09 -0.98
C TYR A 95 17.41 26.18 -2.47
N LEU A 96 17.23 27.40 -2.95
CA LEU A 96 16.87 27.69 -4.33
C LEU A 96 18.06 28.27 -5.09
N GLU A 97 18.16 27.94 -6.36
CA GLU A 97 19.14 28.53 -7.26
C GLU A 97 18.80 30.00 -7.55
N GLY A 98 19.82 30.86 -7.55
CA GLY A 98 19.65 32.31 -7.78
C GLY A 98 19.03 33.10 -6.61
N VAL A 99 18.71 32.45 -5.49
CA VAL A 99 18.22 33.12 -4.27
C VAL A 99 19.33 33.11 -3.22
N SER A 100 20.07 34.22 -3.14
CA SER A 100 21.23 34.35 -2.24
C SER A 100 21.16 35.59 -1.37
N ASN A 101 21.66 35.47 -0.14
CA ASN A 101 21.99 36.62 0.69
C ASN A 101 23.49 36.90 0.62
N LYS A 102 23.85 38.18 0.65
CA LYS A 102 25.22 38.63 0.92
C LYS A 102 25.57 38.24 2.36
N ARG A 103 26.60 37.42 2.54
CA ARG A 103 27.14 37.06 3.85
C ARG A 103 28.62 37.40 3.89
N SER A 104 29.14 37.66 5.10
CA SER A 104 30.59 37.81 5.27
C SER A 104 31.27 36.51 4.83
N ALA A 105 32.19 36.62 3.88
CA ALA A 105 33.00 35.50 3.45
C ALA A 105 34.02 35.14 4.54
N THR A 106 34.63 33.97 4.42
CA THR A 106 35.80 33.63 5.23
C THR A 106 36.89 34.65 4.92
N THR A 107 37.34 35.36 5.95
CA THR A 107 38.40 36.38 5.82
C THR A 107 39.67 35.72 5.30
N LYS A 108 40.02 36.02 4.04
CA LYS A 108 41.33 35.67 3.48
C LYS A 108 42.38 36.62 4.04
N PRO A 109 43.64 36.18 4.21
CA PRO A 109 44.72 37.09 4.56
C PRO A 109 44.85 38.17 3.48
N ARG A 110 45.18 39.39 3.90
CA ARG A 110 45.45 40.51 2.98
C ARG A 110 46.72 40.19 2.16
N PRO A 111 46.76 40.51 0.86
CA PRO A 111 47.97 40.41 0.05
C PRO A 111 49.10 41.28 0.63
N ASP A 112 50.35 40.86 0.47
CA ASP A 112 51.51 41.58 1.01
C ASP A 112 51.66 43.00 0.41
N ASN A 113 51.13 43.21 -0.80
CA ASN A 113 51.10 44.49 -1.50
C ASN A 113 49.81 45.30 -1.29
N TYR A 114 48.96 44.93 -0.32
CA TYR A 114 47.66 45.59 -0.10
C TYR A 114 47.78 47.10 0.15
N ASP A 115 48.78 47.52 0.94
CA ASP A 115 48.97 48.92 1.31
C ASP A 115 49.54 49.78 0.17
N SER A 116 50.18 49.15 -0.83
CA SER A 116 50.70 49.83 -2.02
C SER A 116 49.72 49.85 -3.20
N MET A 117 48.57 49.19 -3.10
CA MET A 117 47.51 49.21 -4.12
C MET A 117 46.78 50.56 -4.16
N SER A 118 46.27 50.91 -5.34
CA SER A 118 45.39 52.07 -5.50
C SER A 118 44.12 51.94 -4.64
N THR A 119 43.45 53.05 -4.36
CA THR A 119 42.23 53.05 -3.54
C THR A 119 41.08 52.25 -4.17
N GLU A 120 41.04 52.19 -5.50
CA GLU A 120 40.02 51.45 -6.25
C GLU A 120 40.28 49.94 -6.25
N GLU A 121 41.55 49.53 -6.39
CA GLU A 121 41.97 48.13 -6.27
C GLU A 121 41.74 47.58 -4.86
N ARG A 122 41.98 48.40 -3.83
CA ARG A 122 41.65 48.02 -2.45
C ARG A 122 40.15 47.83 -2.25
N ALA A 123 39.33 48.75 -2.75
CA ALA A 123 37.88 48.66 -2.63
C ALA A 123 37.29 47.45 -3.39
N THR A 124 37.84 47.10 -4.56
CA THR A 124 37.44 45.90 -5.29
C THR A 124 37.85 44.62 -4.55
N TRP A 125 39.10 44.55 -4.06
CA TRP A 125 39.58 43.42 -3.27
C TRP A 125 38.75 43.21 -1.98
N ASP A 126 38.47 44.29 -1.25
CA ASP A 126 37.64 44.26 -0.05
C ASP A 126 36.22 43.79 -0.37
N ASN A 127 35.60 44.26 -1.45
CA ASN A 127 34.26 43.85 -1.83
C ASN A 127 34.19 42.37 -2.25
N GLU A 128 35.17 41.87 -2.99
CA GLU A 128 35.22 40.48 -3.46
C GLU A 128 35.51 39.48 -2.33
N ASN A 129 36.35 39.86 -1.37
CA ASN A 129 36.80 38.95 -0.31
C ASN A 129 36.08 39.15 1.03
N THR A 130 35.36 40.26 1.24
CA THR A 130 34.56 40.46 2.45
C THR A 130 33.18 39.84 2.33
N VAL A 131 32.58 39.83 1.14
CA VAL A 131 31.18 39.43 0.96
C VAL A 131 31.02 38.35 -0.11
N ALA A 132 30.58 37.16 0.30
CA ALA A 132 30.24 36.07 -0.61
C ALA A 132 28.71 35.89 -0.70
N PRO A 133 28.16 35.62 -1.91
CA PRO A 133 26.76 35.22 -2.04
C PRO A 133 26.57 33.80 -1.49
N ALA A 134 25.76 33.66 -0.46
CA ALA A 134 25.38 32.37 0.10
C ALA A 134 23.91 32.07 -0.19
N THR A 135 23.59 30.86 -0.62
CA THR A 135 22.20 30.44 -0.88
C THR A 135 21.33 30.62 0.35
N ARG A 136 20.25 31.39 0.22
CA ARG A 136 19.36 31.73 1.32
C ARG A 136 18.43 30.55 1.62
N PRO A 137 18.32 30.10 2.88
CA PRO A 137 17.33 29.09 3.25
C PRO A 137 15.93 29.71 3.23
N VAL A 138 15.03 29.08 2.46
CA VAL A 138 13.61 29.49 2.35
C VAL A 138 12.76 28.47 3.09
N HIS A 139 11.75 28.91 3.85
CA HIS A 139 10.84 27.97 4.51
C HIS A 139 9.94 27.27 3.49
N TYR A 140 9.69 25.97 3.69
CA TYR A 140 8.87 25.16 2.78
C TYR A 140 7.52 25.80 2.41
N SER A 141 6.84 26.41 3.39
CA SER A 141 5.53 27.07 3.17
C SER A 141 5.57 28.27 2.22
N ASN A 142 6.75 28.86 1.99
CA ASN A 142 6.88 30.08 1.19
C ASN A 142 7.15 29.78 -0.29
N VAL A 143 7.02 28.51 -0.67
CA VAL A 143 7.36 27.99 -1.99
C VAL A 143 6.15 27.30 -2.58
N GLN A 144 5.90 27.50 -3.88
CA GLN A 144 4.88 26.76 -4.63
C GLN A 144 5.51 26.05 -5.82
N LEU A 145 5.10 24.81 -6.03
CA LEU A 145 5.66 23.98 -7.09
C LEU A 145 5.14 24.41 -8.46
N CYS A 146 6.06 24.50 -9.42
CA CYS A 146 5.77 24.79 -10.82
C CYS A 146 5.39 23.48 -11.52
N VAL A 147 4.23 23.48 -12.18
CA VAL A 147 3.72 22.32 -12.93
C VAL A 147 4.14 22.43 -14.39
N GLU A 148 3.94 23.62 -14.98
CA GLU A 148 4.35 23.93 -16.35
C GLU A 148 5.18 25.21 -16.36
N ASP A 149 6.38 25.12 -16.93
CA ASP A 149 7.31 26.24 -17.04
C ASP A 149 7.13 26.92 -18.41
N ASN A 150 6.27 27.94 -18.44
CA ASN A 150 5.99 28.77 -19.61
C ASN A 150 6.53 30.20 -19.41
N GLY A 151 7.61 30.34 -18.62
CA GLY A 151 8.19 31.63 -18.26
C GLY A 151 7.18 32.52 -17.50
N PRO A 152 6.77 33.69 -18.04
CA PRO A 152 5.81 34.58 -17.38
C PRO A 152 4.45 33.93 -17.10
N ASN A 153 4.01 33.02 -17.97
CA ASN A 153 2.71 32.33 -17.90
C ASN A 153 2.82 30.94 -17.25
N SER A 154 3.86 30.71 -16.44
CA SER A 154 4.05 29.44 -15.74
C SER A 154 2.86 29.11 -14.83
N VAL A 155 2.50 27.84 -14.80
CA VAL A 155 1.38 27.34 -14.01
C VAL A 155 1.91 26.68 -12.74
N PHE A 156 1.33 27.05 -11.61
CA PHE A 156 1.78 26.60 -10.30
C PHE A 156 0.69 25.81 -9.57
N ALA A 157 1.12 24.83 -8.77
CA ALA A 157 0.23 24.08 -7.90
C ALA A 157 -0.07 24.91 -6.63
N SER A 158 -1.31 25.38 -6.51
CA SER A 158 -1.79 26.06 -5.30
C SER A 158 -2.07 25.07 -4.17
N ARG A 159 -2.54 23.87 -4.50
CA ARG A 159 -2.77 22.77 -3.55
C ARG A 159 -2.28 21.47 -4.16
N ILE A 160 -1.56 20.68 -3.36
CA ILE A 160 -1.02 19.38 -3.77
C ILE A 160 -1.67 18.30 -2.92
N THR A 161 -2.14 17.25 -3.58
CA THR A 161 -2.62 16.00 -2.97
C THR A 161 -1.61 14.90 -3.28
N THR A 162 -1.54 13.90 -2.41
CA THR A 162 -0.52 12.83 -2.51
C THR A 162 -1.15 11.46 -2.33
N THR A 163 -0.55 10.45 -2.95
CA THR A 163 -0.90 9.05 -2.68
C THR A 163 -0.22 8.54 -1.41
N GLN A 164 -0.59 7.34 -0.98
CA GLN A 164 0.09 6.67 0.11
C GLN A 164 1.52 6.32 -0.31
N PRO A 165 2.54 6.56 0.54
CA PRO A 165 3.91 6.21 0.22
C PRO A 165 4.07 4.71 0.05
N TRP A 166 4.78 4.32 -1.00
CA TRP A 166 5.20 2.95 -1.28
C TRP A 166 6.71 2.90 -1.45
N PHE A 167 7.31 1.75 -1.17
CA PHE A 167 8.76 1.61 -1.26
C PHE A 167 9.17 1.24 -2.69
N ASN A 168 9.83 2.18 -3.38
CA ASN A 168 10.38 1.93 -4.69
C ASN A 168 11.71 1.18 -4.57
N LYS A 169 11.72 -0.10 -4.96
CA LYS A 169 12.89 -0.98 -4.85
C LYS A 169 14.05 -0.55 -5.74
N THR A 170 13.78 0.05 -6.91
CA THR A 170 14.83 0.48 -7.85
C THR A 170 15.58 1.70 -7.31
N VAL A 171 14.83 2.67 -6.78
CA VAL A 171 15.36 3.92 -6.20
C VAL A 171 15.77 3.72 -4.72
N ARG A 172 15.37 2.61 -4.10
CA ARG A 172 15.57 2.24 -2.67
C ARG A 172 15.05 3.30 -1.69
N ARG A 173 13.89 3.90 -1.98
CA ARG A 173 13.29 4.98 -1.17
C ARG A 173 11.78 4.88 -1.15
N LEU A 174 11.17 5.51 -0.14
CA LEU A 174 9.73 5.74 -0.12
C LEU A 174 9.39 6.82 -1.16
N GLU A 175 8.49 6.49 -2.09
CA GLU A 175 7.97 7.39 -3.09
C GLU A 175 6.44 7.40 -3.04
N TRP A 176 5.86 8.51 -3.46
CA TRP A 176 4.42 8.71 -3.58
C TRP A 176 4.19 9.68 -4.73
N ASP A 177 3.04 9.57 -5.37
CA ASP A 177 2.69 10.43 -6.49
C ASP A 177 2.10 11.73 -5.99
N ARG A 178 2.37 12.81 -6.72
CA ARG A 178 1.91 14.17 -6.41
C ARG A 178 0.90 14.58 -7.45
N PHE A 179 -0.20 15.17 -7.00
CA PHE A 179 -1.28 15.64 -7.87
C PHE A 179 -1.66 17.08 -7.52
N ALA A 180 -1.76 17.96 -8.51
CA ALA A 180 -2.16 19.36 -8.35
C ALA A 180 -3.68 19.50 -8.24
N ALA A 181 -4.22 19.47 -7.02
CA ALA A 181 -5.66 19.61 -6.75
C ALA A 181 -6.23 20.98 -7.15
N LYS A 182 -5.40 22.02 -7.15
CA LYS A 182 -5.76 23.35 -7.65
C LYS A 182 -4.56 24.00 -8.32
N LEU A 183 -4.75 24.43 -9.56
CA LEU A 183 -3.76 25.16 -10.34
C LEU A 183 -4.01 26.67 -10.27
N SER A 184 -2.96 27.47 -10.47
CA SER A 184 -3.05 28.93 -10.48
C SER A 184 -3.60 29.50 -11.80
N GLY A 185 -3.58 28.72 -12.88
CA GLY A 185 -4.01 29.14 -14.21
C GLY A 185 -4.40 27.93 -15.08
N PRO A 186 -4.86 28.18 -16.32
CA PRO A 186 -5.16 27.11 -17.26
C PRO A 186 -3.88 26.34 -17.59
N SER A 187 -3.97 25.02 -17.58
CA SER A 187 -2.85 24.11 -17.81
C SER A 187 -3.09 23.37 -19.12
N SER A 188 -2.01 23.13 -19.88
CA SER A 188 -2.03 22.35 -21.12
C SER A 188 -2.00 20.84 -20.84
N LEU A 189 -1.58 20.44 -19.64
CA LEU A 189 -1.56 19.05 -19.21
C LEU A 189 -2.98 18.50 -19.06
N THR A 190 -3.20 17.31 -19.63
CA THR A 190 -4.44 16.56 -19.49
C THR A 190 -4.63 16.15 -18.02
N PRO A 191 -5.69 16.60 -17.34
CA PRO A 191 -6.00 16.12 -16.00
C PRO A 191 -6.36 14.64 -16.04
N ASP A 192 -6.06 13.92 -14.96
CA ASP A 192 -6.45 12.51 -14.86
C ASP A 192 -7.96 12.39 -15.00
N PRO A 193 -8.45 11.54 -15.93
CA PRO A 193 -9.85 11.56 -16.31
C PRO A 193 -10.77 10.93 -15.23
N GLU A 194 -10.19 10.29 -14.21
CA GLU A 194 -10.93 9.75 -13.05
C GLU A 194 -11.06 10.75 -11.90
N ARG A 195 -10.02 11.58 -11.67
CA ARG A 195 -9.93 12.45 -10.49
C ARG A 195 -10.12 13.93 -10.83
N GLY A 196 -9.94 14.31 -12.09
CA GLY A 196 -9.90 15.71 -12.53
C GLY A 196 -8.69 16.47 -12.00
N ILE A 197 -7.60 15.77 -11.66
CA ILE A 197 -6.41 16.35 -11.03
C ILE A 197 -5.19 16.12 -11.94
N VAL A 198 -4.29 17.10 -12.04
CA VAL A 198 -3.08 16.98 -12.86
C VAL A 198 -1.97 16.28 -12.10
N HIS A 199 -1.39 15.22 -12.67
CA HIS A 199 -0.24 14.53 -12.11
C HIS A 199 1.04 15.37 -12.24
N ILE A 200 1.84 15.43 -11.17
CA ILE A 200 3.11 16.15 -11.11
C ILE A 200 4.23 15.11 -10.91
N PRO A 201 5.00 14.78 -11.97
CA PRO A 201 6.08 13.82 -11.85
C PRO A 201 7.20 14.32 -10.93
N TRP A 202 7.95 13.39 -10.35
CA TRP A 202 9.22 13.73 -9.69
C TRP A 202 10.28 14.09 -10.72
N PRO A 203 11.25 14.96 -10.37
CA PRO A 203 12.34 15.27 -11.28
C PRO A 203 13.21 14.04 -11.48
N ASP A 204 13.68 13.84 -12.71
CA ASP A 204 14.53 12.71 -13.08
C ASP A 204 15.79 12.71 -12.22
N LYS A 205 15.97 11.63 -11.45
CA LYS A 205 17.19 11.45 -10.67
C LYS A 205 18.26 10.89 -11.57
N LYS A 206 19.40 11.57 -11.62
CA LYS A 206 20.66 10.90 -11.93
C LYS A 206 20.91 9.88 -10.82
N ILE A 207 20.66 8.60 -11.10
CA ILE A 207 20.98 7.51 -10.18
C ILE A 207 22.49 7.60 -9.96
N ALA A 208 22.91 7.86 -8.72
CA ALA A 208 24.33 7.85 -8.40
C ALA A 208 24.89 6.48 -8.81
N PRO A 209 26.03 6.42 -9.50
CA PRO A 209 26.63 5.14 -9.85
C PRO A 209 26.76 4.31 -8.59
N LYS A 210 26.46 3.01 -8.69
CA LYS A 210 26.65 2.10 -7.56
C LYS A 210 28.11 2.22 -7.12
N PRO A 211 28.40 2.35 -5.81
CA PRO A 211 29.77 2.37 -5.35
C PRO A 211 30.47 1.09 -5.80
N SER A 212 31.76 1.19 -6.09
CA SER A 212 32.58 0.00 -6.34
C SER A 212 32.51 -0.93 -5.13
N PRO A 213 32.43 -2.25 -5.32
CA PRO A 213 32.37 -3.20 -4.21
C PRO A 213 33.59 -3.02 -3.30
N THR A 214 33.34 -3.07 -1.99
CA THR A 214 34.38 -3.01 -0.96
C THR A 214 34.84 -4.43 -0.60
N ALA A 215 36.02 -4.60 0.01
CA ALA A 215 36.52 -5.91 0.46
C ALA A 215 35.60 -6.63 1.47
N LEU A 216 34.67 -5.89 2.11
CA LEU A 216 33.66 -6.44 3.03
C LEU A 216 32.37 -6.89 2.33
N ASP A 217 32.20 -6.58 1.03
CA ASP A 217 31.03 -6.99 0.27
C ASP A 217 31.12 -8.47 -0.13
N THR A 218 29.97 -9.14 -0.27
CA THR A 218 29.92 -10.54 -0.67
C THR A 218 30.58 -10.74 -2.03
N ALA A 219 31.57 -11.62 -2.08
CA ALA A 219 32.28 -11.97 -3.30
C ALA A 219 31.32 -12.48 -4.39
N THR A 220 31.71 -12.25 -5.64
CA THR A 220 31.08 -12.85 -6.81
C THR A 220 31.75 -14.19 -7.07
N THR A 221 30.96 -15.23 -7.29
CA THR A 221 31.46 -16.55 -7.69
C THR A 221 32.07 -16.50 -9.09
N SER A 222 32.85 -17.50 -9.46
CA SER A 222 33.40 -17.71 -10.82
C SER A 222 32.35 -17.68 -11.95
N SER A 223 31.06 -17.87 -11.62
CA SER A 223 29.92 -17.77 -12.53
C SER A 223 29.36 -16.35 -12.72
N GLY A 224 29.90 -15.35 -12.01
CA GLY A 224 29.44 -13.96 -12.04
C GLY A 224 28.20 -13.68 -11.17
N ALA A 225 27.67 -14.67 -10.46
CA ALA A 225 26.60 -14.50 -9.47
C ALA A 225 27.16 -14.14 -8.08
N HIS A 226 26.42 -13.36 -7.29
CA HIS A 226 26.81 -13.10 -5.89
C HIS A 226 26.66 -14.39 -5.05
N LEU A 227 27.64 -14.73 -4.22
CA LEU A 227 27.59 -15.89 -3.32
C LEU A 227 26.34 -15.91 -2.42
N SER A 228 25.75 -14.75 -2.13
CA SER A 228 24.50 -14.63 -1.35
C SER A 228 23.25 -15.17 -2.05
N ILE A 229 23.32 -15.41 -3.35
CA ILE A 229 22.22 -15.94 -4.16
C ILE A 229 22.35 -17.47 -4.30
N GLU A 230 23.51 -18.04 -3.98
CA GLU A 230 23.70 -19.48 -4.08
C GLU A 230 22.79 -20.22 -3.09
N PRO A 231 21.91 -21.12 -3.58
CA PRO A 231 21.04 -21.89 -2.71
C PRO A 231 21.88 -22.95 -1.97
N THR A 232 22.35 -22.58 -0.78
CA THR A 232 23.19 -23.44 0.08
C THR A 232 22.37 -24.35 0.99
N LEU A 233 21.08 -24.06 1.16
CA LEU A 233 20.18 -24.85 2.01
C LEU A 233 19.63 -26.06 1.24
N THR A 234 20.34 -27.17 1.31
CA THR A 234 19.82 -28.50 0.93
C THR A 234 19.25 -29.17 2.18
N LEU A 235 17.95 -29.50 2.18
CA LEU A 235 17.26 -30.18 3.31
C LEU A 235 16.96 -31.66 2.96
N PRO A 236 17.96 -32.56 2.96
CA PRO A 236 17.78 -33.97 2.56
C PRO A 236 16.80 -34.73 3.46
N GLU A 237 16.74 -34.39 4.75
CA GLU A 237 15.81 -34.99 5.72
C GLU A 237 14.33 -34.73 5.37
N LEU A 238 14.04 -33.58 4.75
CA LEU A 238 12.68 -33.12 4.45
C LEU A 238 12.06 -33.94 3.31
N SER A 239 12.87 -34.33 2.33
CA SER A 239 12.45 -35.25 1.26
C SER A 239 12.12 -36.64 1.81
N ARG A 240 12.90 -37.14 2.79
CA ARG A 240 12.62 -38.41 3.48
C ARG A 240 11.35 -38.32 4.32
N LEU A 241 11.19 -37.23 5.07
CA LEU A 241 10.01 -36.95 5.91
C LEU A 241 8.70 -36.82 5.10
N LEU A 242 8.75 -36.28 3.89
CA LEU A 242 7.58 -36.18 3.01
C LEU A 242 7.20 -37.54 2.39
N SER A 243 8.14 -38.49 2.29
CA SER A 243 7.92 -39.80 1.66
C SER A 243 7.40 -40.89 2.62
N GLU A 244 7.65 -40.79 3.93
CA GLU A 244 7.42 -41.85 4.92
C GLU A 244 6.08 -41.77 5.69
N SER A 245 5.02 -41.12 5.15
CA SER A 245 3.65 -40.93 5.73
C SER A 245 3.48 -39.72 6.68
N PRO A 246 2.25 -39.39 7.17
CA PRO A 246 1.46 -38.20 6.83
C PRO A 246 1.94 -36.88 7.48
N VAL A 247 3.21 -36.51 7.28
CA VAL A 247 3.72 -35.16 7.60
C VAL A 247 2.92 -34.07 6.87
N GLU A 248 2.27 -34.42 5.75
CA GLU A 248 1.30 -33.56 5.05
C GLU A 248 0.15 -33.05 5.92
N GLU A 249 -0.28 -33.79 6.97
CA GLU A 249 -1.30 -33.29 7.90
C GLU A 249 -0.77 -32.18 8.81
N LEU A 250 0.54 -32.20 9.09
CA LEU A 250 1.24 -31.22 9.93
C LEU A 250 1.76 -30.03 9.13
N ILE A 251 1.90 -30.18 7.81
CA ILE A 251 2.25 -29.11 6.89
C ILE A 251 0.99 -28.60 6.19
N PRO A 252 0.49 -27.43 6.58
CA PRO A 252 -0.59 -26.77 5.89
C PRO A 252 -0.50 -26.64 4.36
N VAL A 253 -1.31 -27.38 3.60
CA VAL A 253 -1.51 -27.07 2.17
C VAL A 253 -2.29 -25.76 1.98
N SER A 254 -3.25 -25.47 2.87
CA SER A 254 -4.05 -24.24 2.81
C SER A 254 -4.56 -23.80 4.18
N SER A 255 -4.99 -22.52 4.32
CA SER A 255 -5.53 -21.93 5.57
C SER A 255 -6.80 -22.61 6.11
N GLY A 256 -7.46 -23.42 5.29
CA GLY A 256 -8.65 -24.20 5.65
C GLY A 256 -8.41 -25.70 5.83
N ALA A 257 -7.16 -26.17 5.71
CA ALA A 257 -6.83 -27.58 5.94
C ALA A 257 -7.22 -28.00 7.37
N ARG A 258 -7.67 -29.26 7.53
CA ARG A 258 -8.14 -29.81 8.81
C ARG A 258 -7.01 -29.80 9.85
N PRO A 259 -7.33 -29.70 11.16
CA PRO A 259 -6.29 -29.87 12.17
C PRO A 259 -5.73 -31.29 12.05
N PRO A 260 -4.44 -31.50 12.40
CA PRO A 260 -3.91 -32.85 12.52
C PRO A 260 -4.81 -33.62 13.50
N SER A 261 -5.44 -34.67 13.01
CA SER A 261 -6.37 -35.48 13.80
C SER A 261 -5.65 -36.63 14.50
N ASN A 262 -4.46 -36.95 14.00
CA ASN A 262 -3.67 -38.07 14.44
C ASN A 262 -2.71 -37.65 15.57
N GLN A 263 -2.94 -38.17 16.78
CA GLN A 263 -2.09 -37.96 17.95
C GLN A 263 -0.92 -38.96 18.01
N THR A 264 -0.66 -39.72 16.94
CA THR A 264 0.44 -40.70 16.93
C THR A 264 1.78 -40.05 17.18
N TRP A 265 2.05 -38.84 16.67
CA TRP A 265 3.34 -38.17 16.86
C TRP A 265 3.59 -37.76 18.31
N SER A 266 2.58 -37.20 18.98
CA SER A 266 2.67 -36.83 20.40
C SER A 266 2.78 -38.08 21.27
N ASN A 267 1.99 -39.12 20.99
CA ASN A 267 2.07 -40.39 21.71
C ASN A 267 3.44 -41.04 21.53
N GLN A 268 3.95 -41.16 20.31
CA GLN A 268 5.27 -41.74 20.03
C GLN A 268 6.42 -40.96 20.67
N TYR A 269 6.29 -39.64 20.82
CA TYR A 269 7.29 -38.84 21.51
C TYR A 269 7.22 -39.01 23.03
N LEU A 270 6.02 -39.13 23.60
CA LEU A 270 5.83 -39.29 25.04
C LEU A 270 6.11 -40.70 25.55
N THR A 271 5.86 -41.73 24.74
CA THR A 271 6.04 -43.14 25.13
C THR A 271 7.40 -43.72 24.75
N ARG A 272 8.22 -42.97 24.01
CA ARG A 272 9.55 -43.40 23.57
C ARG A 272 10.57 -43.32 24.71
N ASP A 273 11.46 -44.30 24.74
CA ASP A 273 12.64 -44.26 25.59
C ASP A 273 13.52 -43.05 25.23
N PRO A 274 13.87 -42.19 26.20
CA PRO A 274 14.64 -40.97 25.93
C PRO A 274 16.06 -41.24 25.41
N SER A 275 16.54 -42.48 25.50
CA SER A 275 17.84 -42.94 25.01
C SER A 275 17.85 -43.32 23.52
N ALA A 276 16.71 -43.67 22.94
CA ALA A 276 16.61 -43.91 21.51
C ALA A 276 16.44 -42.55 20.80
N SER A 277 17.29 -42.20 19.82
CA SER A 277 17.08 -41.00 18.99
C SER A 277 16.27 -41.37 17.74
N ASN A 278 15.16 -40.68 17.46
CA ASN A 278 14.47 -40.75 16.19
C ASN A 278 14.41 -39.34 15.59
N PRO A 279 15.35 -39.01 14.68
CA PRO A 279 15.51 -37.65 14.16
C PRO A 279 14.26 -37.16 13.42
N SER A 280 13.44 -38.09 12.90
CA SER A 280 12.20 -37.74 12.20
C SER A 280 11.14 -37.15 13.14
N ILE A 281 10.90 -37.81 14.27
CA ILE A 281 9.94 -37.36 15.29
C ILE A 281 10.44 -36.06 15.93
N ASP A 282 11.74 -36.00 16.23
CA ASP A 282 12.35 -34.83 16.88
C ASP A 282 12.31 -33.59 15.94
N ALA A 283 12.39 -33.79 14.62
CA ALA A 283 12.24 -32.72 13.62
C ALA A 283 10.78 -32.29 13.40
N VAL A 284 9.82 -33.21 13.51
CA VAL A 284 8.39 -32.95 13.27
C VAL A 284 7.67 -32.41 14.52
N MET A 285 8.17 -32.73 15.72
CA MET A 285 7.58 -32.34 17.00
C MET A 285 7.38 -30.82 17.15
N PRO A 286 8.33 -29.94 16.78
CA PRO A 286 8.11 -28.50 16.85
C PRO A 286 6.94 -28.03 15.96
N LEU A 287 6.74 -28.66 14.80
CA LEU A 287 5.62 -28.35 13.90
C LEU A 287 4.30 -28.79 14.53
N TYR A 288 4.24 -30.02 15.05
CA TYR A 288 3.09 -30.52 15.80
C TYR A 288 2.74 -29.62 16.99
N LEU A 289 3.72 -29.26 17.83
CA LEU A 289 3.53 -28.37 18.97
C LEU A 289 3.11 -26.96 18.54
N SER A 290 3.59 -26.46 17.40
CA SER A 290 3.16 -25.15 16.89
C SER A 290 1.68 -25.13 16.51
N GLU A 291 1.15 -26.24 16.01
CA GLU A 291 -0.27 -26.43 15.71
C GLU A 291 -1.11 -26.57 16.98
N GLU A 292 -0.63 -27.29 18.00
CA GLU A 292 -1.30 -27.43 19.30
C GLU A 292 -1.34 -26.10 20.07
N LEU A 293 -0.20 -25.40 20.18
CA LEU A 293 -0.08 -24.15 20.93
C LEU A 293 -0.67 -22.95 20.19
N SER A 294 -0.61 -22.96 18.86
CA SER A 294 -1.14 -21.88 18.02
C SER A 294 -2.06 -22.42 16.93
N PRO A 295 -3.23 -22.98 17.28
CA PRO A 295 -4.08 -23.63 16.31
C PRO A 295 -4.45 -22.68 15.18
N ARG A 296 -4.41 -23.18 13.95
CA ARG A 296 -4.80 -22.43 12.74
C ARG A 296 -6.24 -21.96 12.80
N PHE A 297 -7.04 -22.67 13.59
CA PHE A 297 -8.43 -22.35 13.91
C PHE A 297 -8.59 -21.34 15.05
N SER A 298 -7.50 -20.85 15.64
CA SER A 298 -7.55 -19.77 16.61
C SER A 298 -8.30 -18.58 16.03
N ARG A 299 -9.07 -17.90 16.88
CA ARG A 299 -9.86 -16.73 16.47
C ARG A 299 -9.00 -15.68 15.76
N ALA A 300 -7.79 -15.44 16.25
CA ALA A 300 -6.85 -14.49 15.65
C ALA A 300 -6.45 -14.88 14.22
N LYS A 301 -6.04 -16.14 13.99
CA LYS A 301 -5.65 -16.63 12.65
C LYS A 301 -6.86 -16.68 11.70
N ARG A 302 -8.05 -17.06 12.19
CA ARG A 302 -9.31 -17.00 11.41
C ARG A 302 -9.66 -15.57 11.00
N THR A 303 -9.55 -14.59 11.90
CA THR A 303 -9.79 -13.18 11.59
C THR A 303 -8.79 -12.66 10.56
N LYS A 304 -7.50 -13.01 10.70
CA LYS A 304 -6.47 -12.66 9.71
C LYS A 304 -6.80 -13.24 8.33
N GLY A 305 -7.04 -14.54 8.24
CA GLY A 305 -7.39 -15.19 6.97
C GLY A 305 -8.72 -14.71 6.38
N TRP A 306 -9.67 -14.25 7.20
CA TRP A 306 -10.88 -13.57 6.72
C TRP A 306 -10.58 -12.18 6.14
N ASN A 307 -9.73 -11.39 6.83
CA ASN A 307 -9.28 -10.08 6.34
C ASN A 307 -8.51 -10.22 5.02
N ASP A 308 -7.61 -11.19 4.91
CA ASP A 308 -6.80 -11.43 3.71
C ASP A 308 -7.70 -11.77 2.51
N ARG A 309 -8.66 -12.70 2.68
CA ARG A 309 -9.66 -13.02 1.65
C ARG A 309 -10.53 -11.83 1.26
N ARG A 310 -10.91 -11.01 2.24
CA ARG A 310 -11.67 -9.78 1.99
C ARG A 310 -10.85 -8.78 1.17
N GLN A 311 -9.56 -8.64 1.44
CA GLN A 311 -8.68 -7.76 0.66
C GLN A 311 -8.50 -8.24 -0.77
N VAL A 312 -8.32 -9.55 -0.98
CA VAL A 312 -8.25 -10.14 -2.33
C VAL A 312 -9.53 -9.86 -3.11
N LEU A 313 -10.69 -10.15 -2.52
CA LEU A 313 -11.98 -9.87 -3.15
C LEU A 313 -12.15 -8.38 -3.49
N LEU A 314 -11.76 -7.47 -2.60
CA LEU A 314 -11.83 -6.03 -2.89
C LEU A 314 -10.96 -5.64 -4.08
N ARG A 315 -9.78 -6.25 -4.23
CA ARG A 315 -8.90 -6.01 -5.40
C ARG A 315 -9.53 -6.53 -6.68
N GLU A 316 -10.00 -7.77 -6.69
CA GLU A 316 -10.68 -8.38 -7.83
C GLU A 316 -11.92 -7.56 -8.24
N ARG A 317 -12.69 -7.09 -7.24
CA ARG A 317 -13.84 -6.21 -7.42
C ARG A 317 -13.46 -4.89 -8.09
N ASP A 318 -12.37 -4.26 -7.65
CA ASP A 318 -11.85 -3.03 -8.26
C ASP A 318 -11.23 -3.24 -9.65
N GLU A 319 -10.68 -4.42 -9.91
CA GLU A 319 -10.16 -4.81 -11.23
C GLU A 319 -11.29 -5.06 -12.23
N ALA A 320 -12.34 -5.80 -11.84
CA ALA A 320 -13.54 -6.01 -12.65
C ALA A 320 -14.22 -4.69 -13.03
N ALA A 321 -14.36 -3.78 -12.05
CA ALA A 321 -14.85 -2.43 -12.30
C ALA A 321 -14.00 -1.66 -13.33
N ARG A 322 -12.68 -1.71 -13.21
CA ARG A 322 -11.76 -1.03 -14.14
C ARG A 322 -11.80 -1.67 -15.54
N ALA A 323 -11.83 -2.99 -15.61
CA ALA A 323 -11.90 -3.74 -16.86
C ALA A 323 -13.20 -3.44 -17.63
N ALA A 324 -14.35 -3.40 -16.93
CA ALA A 324 -15.63 -3.08 -17.55
C ALA A 324 -15.67 -1.65 -18.10
N VAL A 325 -15.14 -0.68 -17.37
CA VAL A 325 -15.02 0.71 -17.87
C VAL A 325 -14.10 0.75 -19.09
N ALA A 326 -12.93 0.10 -19.04
CA ALA A 326 -12.00 0.06 -20.16
C ALA A 326 -12.61 -0.60 -21.41
N ALA A 327 -13.34 -1.71 -21.25
CA ALA A 327 -14.05 -2.38 -22.34
C ALA A 327 -15.13 -1.49 -22.96
N TRP A 328 -15.90 -0.78 -22.13
CA TRP A 328 -16.91 0.18 -22.58
C TRP A 328 -16.31 1.39 -23.31
N GLU A 329 -15.13 1.86 -22.89
CA GLU A 329 -14.42 2.92 -23.61
C GLU A 329 -13.86 2.43 -24.94
N ALA A 330 -13.31 1.21 -24.98
CA ALA A 330 -12.85 0.57 -26.21
C ALA A 330 -14.00 0.31 -27.19
N SER A 331 -15.20 -0.01 -26.70
CA SER A 331 -16.42 -0.16 -27.51
C SER A 331 -17.05 1.18 -27.94
N GLY A 332 -16.37 2.31 -27.72
CA GLY A 332 -16.81 3.61 -28.22
C GLY A 332 -17.90 4.29 -27.41
N ARG A 333 -18.03 4.01 -26.10
CA ARG A 333 -18.93 4.71 -25.15
C ARG A 333 -20.39 4.75 -25.60
N ASP A 334 -20.94 3.58 -25.90
CA ASP A 334 -22.34 3.40 -26.36
C ASP A 334 -22.69 4.11 -27.69
N ARG A 335 -21.71 4.57 -28.48
CA ARG A 335 -21.97 5.11 -29.83
C ARG A 335 -22.61 4.09 -30.77
N ALA A 336 -22.27 2.81 -30.61
CA ALA A 336 -22.90 1.72 -31.36
C ALA A 336 -24.35 1.43 -30.94
N LEU A 337 -24.82 1.99 -29.81
CA LEU A 337 -26.16 1.71 -29.32
C LEU A 337 -27.24 2.38 -30.18
N SER A 338 -26.95 3.53 -30.79
CA SER A 338 -27.86 4.16 -31.77
C SER A 338 -28.09 3.27 -32.98
N ASP A 339 -27.05 2.56 -33.43
CA ASP A 339 -27.11 1.69 -34.60
C ASP A 339 -27.90 0.41 -34.32
N VAL A 340 -27.93 -0.04 -33.06
CA VAL A 340 -28.78 -1.15 -32.61
C VAL A 340 -30.24 -0.71 -32.45
N LEU A 341 -30.50 0.51 -31.97
CA LEU A 341 -31.86 1.02 -31.76
C LEU A 341 -32.63 1.22 -33.08
N SER A 342 -31.94 1.58 -34.16
CA SER A 342 -32.55 1.64 -35.50
C SER A 342 -32.94 0.25 -36.01
N GLN A 343 -32.14 -0.78 -35.73
CA GLN A 343 -32.49 -2.17 -36.09
C GLN A 343 -33.72 -2.71 -35.36
N VAL A 344 -34.01 -2.21 -34.15
CA VAL A 344 -35.16 -2.64 -33.33
C VAL A 344 -36.41 -1.77 -33.58
N GLY A 345 -36.35 -0.78 -34.48
CA GLY A 345 -37.50 0.07 -34.84
C GLY A 345 -37.88 1.09 -33.77
N LEU A 346 -36.98 1.41 -32.85
CA LEU A 346 -37.15 2.44 -31.81
C LEU A 346 -36.53 3.79 -32.25
N GLU A 347 -36.74 4.15 -33.51
CA GLU A 347 -36.25 5.41 -34.08
C GLU A 347 -36.98 6.59 -33.43
N GLY A 348 -36.23 7.42 -32.67
CA GLY A 348 -36.76 8.61 -31.98
C GLY A 348 -36.58 8.60 -30.46
N VAL A 349 -36.20 7.47 -29.84
CA VAL A 349 -35.86 7.42 -28.41
C VAL A 349 -34.44 7.94 -28.21
N THR A 350 -34.31 9.13 -27.60
CA THR A 350 -33.00 9.70 -27.24
C THR A 350 -32.42 8.98 -26.04
N VAL A 351 -31.58 7.97 -26.29
CA VAL A 351 -30.88 7.28 -25.22
C VAL A 351 -29.69 8.11 -24.77
N ARG A 352 -29.73 8.51 -23.50
CA ARG A 352 -28.57 9.10 -22.83
C ARG A 352 -27.49 8.04 -22.68
N GLY A 353 -26.30 8.31 -23.22
CA GLY A 353 -25.14 7.45 -23.02
C GLY A 353 -24.79 7.29 -21.54
N ARG A 354 -24.39 6.08 -21.14
CA ARG A 354 -24.07 5.79 -19.74
C ARG A 354 -22.86 6.60 -19.29
N THR A 355 -22.83 6.96 -18.02
CA THR A 355 -21.63 7.58 -17.42
C THR A 355 -20.63 6.50 -16.97
N ARG A 356 -19.33 6.84 -16.90
CA ARG A 356 -18.30 5.93 -16.32
C ARG A 356 -18.69 5.40 -14.94
N LYS A 357 -19.37 6.24 -14.15
CA LYS A 357 -19.84 5.89 -12.81
C LYS A 357 -20.94 4.82 -12.88
N GLU A 358 -21.91 4.98 -13.77
CA GLU A 358 -22.99 4.00 -14.00
C GLU A 358 -22.42 2.66 -14.50
N VAL A 359 -21.47 2.68 -15.44
CA VAL A 359 -20.81 1.47 -15.93
C VAL A 359 -20.04 0.76 -14.81
N ARG A 360 -19.33 1.53 -13.98
CA ARG A 360 -18.64 0.99 -12.80
C ARG A 360 -19.62 0.38 -11.80
N GLU A 361 -20.70 1.06 -11.47
CA GLU A 361 -21.71 0.56 -10.53
C GLU A 361 -22.40 -0.71 -11.05
N ALA A 362 -22.72 -0.76 -12.35
CA ALA A 362 -23.28 -1.96 -12.99
C ALA A 362 -22.31 -3.14 -12.95
N ALA A 363 -21.04 -2.93 -13.31
CA ALA A 363 -20.02 -3.98 -13.27
C ALA A 363 -19.77 -4.51 -11.85
N LEU A 364 -19.82 -3.63 -10.85
CA LEU A 364 -19.73 -4.04 -9.45
C LEU A 364 -20.94 -4.88 -9.02
N ALA A 365 -22.15 -4.52 -9.44
CA ALA A 365 -23.36 -5.28 -9.14
C ALA A 365 -23.31 -6.68 -9.78
N GLU A 366 -22.90 -6.78 -11.05
CA GLU A 366 -22.73 -8.05 -11.77
C GLU A 366 -21.68 -8.95 -11.10
N PHE A 367 -20.53 -8.37 -10.71
CA PHE A 367 -19.50 -9.09 -9.97
C PHE A 367 -20.00 -9.59 -8.60
N ASP A 368 -20.75 -8.75 -7.88
CA ASP A 368 -21.31 -9.09 -6.58
C ASP A 368 -22.39 -10.19 -6.71
N GLU A 369 -23.19 -10.18 -7.79
CA GLU A 369 -24.19 -11.21 -8.09
C GLU A 369 -23.55 -12.55 -8.51
N ALA A 370 -22.57 -12.53 -9.42
CA ALA A 370 -21.83 -13.72 -9.83
C ALA A 370 -21.15 -14.40 -8.62
N ASN A 371 -20.50 -13.61 -7.76
CA ASN A 371 -19.91 -14.13 -6.53
C ASN A 371 -20.94 -14.67 -5.54
N GLN A 372 -22.14 -14.07 -5.46
CA GLN A 372 -23.22 -14.60 -4.64
C GLN A 372 -23.72 -15.94 -5.18
N GLY A 373 -23.84 -16.09 -6.50
CA GLY A 373 -24.16 -17.36 -7.17
C GLY A 373 -23.17 -18.46 -6.82
N VAL A 374 -21.88 -18.22 -7.04
CA VAL A 374 -20.80 -19.18 -6.69
C VAL A 374 -20.83 -19.53 -5.20
N ARG A 375 -21.06 -18.55 -4.32
CA ARG A 375 -21.16 -18.80 -2.86
C ARG A 375 -22.39 -19.63 -2.50
N ALA A 376 -23.51 -19.43 -3.18
CA ALA A 376 -24.72 -20.22 -2.99
C ALA A 376 -24.48 -21.67 -3.42
N GLU A 377 -23.88 -21.88 -4.60
CA GLU A 377 -23.51 -23.20 -5.09
C GLU A 377 -22.57 -23.96 -4.15
N VAL A 378 -21.49 -23.29 -3.70
CA VAL A 378 -20.54 -23.85 -2.72
C VAL A 378 -21.25 -24.20 -1.40
N ARG A 379 -22.16 -23.33 -0.94
CA ARG A 379 -22.93 -23.56 0.29
C ARG A 379 -23.85 -24.77 0.14
N ASP A 380 -24.56 -24.88 -0.98
CA ASP A 380 -25.47 -25.97 -1.27
C ASP A 380 -24.74 -27.30 -1.44
N ALA A 381 -23.61 -27.30 -2.14
CA ALA A 381 -22.76 -28.49 -2.27
C ALA A 381 -22.25 -28.96 -0.90
N ARG A 382 -21.77 -28.05 -0.04
CA ARG A 382 -21.33 -28.38 1.34
C ARG A 382 -22.49 -28.81 2.25
N ALA A 383 -23.68 -28.24 2.07
CA ALA A 383 -24.90 -28.65 2.78
C ALA A 383 -25.27 -30.09 2.42
N LYS A 384 -25.20 -30.44 1.13
CA LYS A 384 -25.35 -31.80 0.60
C LYS A 384 -24.19 -32.75 0.97
N GLY A 385 -23.12 -32.22 1.56
CA GLY A 385 -21.98 -33.03 2.03
C GLY A 385 -20.99 -33.43 0.94
N ARG A 386 -20.98 -32.71 -0.19
CA ARG A 386 -20.00 -32.87 -1.26
C ARG A 386 -18.67 -32.18 -0.92
N VAL A 387 -17.59 -32.70 -1.46
CA VAL A 387 -16.21 -32.21 -1.31
C VAL A 387 -15.70 -31.82 -2.70
N TRP A 388 -15.05 -30.66 -2.80
CA TRP A 388 -14.40 -30.24 -4.04
C TRP A 388 -13.09 -31.01 -4.22
N GLN A 389 -12.92 -31.65 -5.38
CA GLN A 389 -11.65 -32.25 -5.80
C GLN A 389 -11.18 -31.56 -7.08
N GLU A 390 -9.90 -31.25 -7.15
CA GLU A 390 -9.26 -30.67 -8.32
C GLU A 390 -8.90 -31.79 -9.29
N GLY A 391 -9.38 -31.72 -10.53
CA GLY A 391 -9.07 -32.68 -11.58
C GLY A 391 -7.65 -32.50 -12.11
N SER A 392 -7.14 -33.51 -12.83
CA SER A 392 -5.84 -33.46 -13.51
C SER A 392 -5.71 -32.31 -14.50
N ASP A 393 -6.85 -31.87 -15.04
CA ASP A 393 -6.93 -30.89 -16.11
C ASP A 393 -7.13 -29.46 -15.57
N GLY A 394 -7.05 -29.28 -14.25
CA GLY A 394 -7.25 -28.00 -13.56
C GLY A 394 -8.73 -27.64 -13.34
N GLU A 395 -9.68 -28.36 -13.95
CA GLU A 395 -11.10 -28.26 -13.64
C GLU A 395 -11.44 -29.11 -12.41
N GLY A 396 -12.02 -28.48 -11.39
CA GLY A 396 -12.48 -29.19 -10.21
C GLY A 396 -13.95 -29.61 -10.32
N TYR A 397 -14.31 -30.69 -9.62
CA TYR A 397 -15.67 -31.19 -9.58
C TYR A 397 -16.09 -31.55 -8.14
N TRP A 398 -17.40 -31.53 -7.91
CA TRP A 398 -17.98 -31.86 -6.60
C TRP A 398 -18.20 -33.37 -6.47
N VAL A 399 -17.40 -34.01 -5.61
CA VAL A 399 -17.51 -35.45 -5.30
C VAL A 399 -18.34 -35.65 -4.04
N GLU A 400 -19.10 -36.74 -3.95
CA GLU A 400 -19.80 -37.11 -2.72
C GLU A 400 -18.81 -37.44 -1.60
N GLY A 401 -18.94 -36.72 -0.48
CA GLY A 401 -18.14 -37.00 0.70
C GLY A 401 -18.85 -37.97 1.66
N PRO A 402 -18.15 -38.44 2.71
CA PRO A 402 -18.71 -39.34 3.72
C PRO A 402 -19.92 -38.73 4.47
N LYS A 403 -19.97 -37.39 4.57
CA LYS A 403 -21.15 -36.68 5.10
C LYS A 403 -22.36 -36.80 4.18
N GLY A 404 -22.15 -36.73 2.87
CA GLY A 404 -23.18 -36.89 1.84
C GLY A 404 -23.80 -38.28 1.89
N GLU A 405 -22.97 -39.32 1.93
CA GLU A 405 -23.44 -40.72 2.08
C GLU A 405 -24.30 -40.90 3.34
N ARG A 406 -23.88 -40.33 4.47
CA ARG A 406 -24.65 -40.39 5.72
C ARG A 406 -25.99 -39.66 5.60
N LEU A 407 -26.04 -38.53 4.90
CA LEU A 407 -27.27 -37.79 4.64
C LEU A 407 -28.21 -38.57 3.72
N ALA A 408 -27.69 -39.17 2.65
CA ALA A 408 -28.43 -40.04 1.74
C ALA A 408 -29.04 -41.23 2.49
N ARG A 409 -28.24 -41.94 3.32
CA ARG A 409 -28.74 -43.01 4.20
C ARG A 409 -29.85 -42.53 5.14
N LYS A 410 -29.73 -41.32 5.71
CA LYS A 410 -30.76 -40.74 6.58
C LYS A 410 -32.03 -40.37 5.82
N GLN A 411 -31.91 -39.85 4.59
CA GLN A 411 -33.05 -39.54 3.73
C GLN A 411 -33.79 -40.82 3.31
N GLY A 412 -33.06 -41.86 2.87
CA GLY A 412 -33.66 -43.16 2.56
C GLY A 412 -34.41 -43.77 3.75
N ARG A 413 -33.83 -43.72 4.96
CA ARG A 413 -34.54 -44.16 6.18
C ARG A 413 -35.82 -43.37 6.46
N LYS A 414 -35.86 -42.07 6.12
CA LYS A 414 -37.06 -41.24 6.27
C LYS A 414 -38.10 -41.56 5.21
N GLN A 415 -37.69 -41.78 3.96
CA GLN A 415 -38.58 -42.19 2.86
C GLN A 415 -39.24 -43.53 3.17
N LEU A 416 -38.46 -44.54 3.56
CA LEU A 416 -38.99 -45.85 3.98
C LEU A 416 -39.98 -45.75 5.15
N ARG A 417 -39.77 -44.81 6.09
CA ARG A 417 -40.73 -44.58 7.18
C ARG A 417 -42.02 -43.92 6.70
N LYS A 418 -41.94 -43.01 5.72
CA LYS A 418 -43.10 -42.39 5.10
C LYS A 418 -43.90 -43.41 4.29
N GLU A 419 -43.23 -44.18 3.44
CA GLU A 419 -43.86 -45.26 2.66
C GLU A 419 -44.53 -46.28 3.57
N LYS A 420 -43.90 -46.69 4.69
CA LYS A 420 -44.53 -47.56 5.68
C LYS A 420 -45.72 -46.93 6.39
N LEU A 421 -45.72 -45.62 6.58
CA LEU A 421 -46.83 -44.90 7.19
C LEU A 421 -48.00 -44.78 6.20
N GLU A 422 -47.70 -44.43 4.95
CA GLU A 422 -48.66 -44.40 3.84
C GLU A 422 -49.29 -45.78 3.65
N ALA A 423 -48.49 -46.85 3.56
CA ALA A 423 -49.00 -48.22 3.50
C ALA A 423 -49.82 -48.62 4.74
N ARG A 424 -49.51 -48.10 5.94
CA ARG A 424 -50.32 -48.32 7.14
C ARG A 424 -51.64 -47.57 7.11
N LEU A 425 -51.65 -46.34 6.56
CA LEU A 425 -52.87 -45.56 6.36
C LEU A 425 -53.77 -46.19 5.29
N GLU A 426 -53.18 -46.74 4.23
CA GLU A 426 -53.89 -47.47 3.18
C GLU A 426 -54.52 -48.77 3.70
N ASN A 427 -53.82 -49.50 4.57
CA ASN A 427 -54.33 -50.74 5.18
C ASN A 427 -55.08 -50.52 6.51
N LEU A 428 -55.45 -49.28 6.82
CA LEU A 428 -56.13 -48.93 8.07
C LEU A 428 -57.64 -49.17 7.92
N GLU A 429 -58.06 -50.41 8.13
CA GLU A 429 -59.48 -50.76 8.25
C GLU A 429 -60.00 -50.32 9.63
N LEU A 430 -61.06 -49.52 9.64
CA LEU A 430 -61.72 -49.08 10.88
C LEU A 430 -62.58 -50.22 11.43
N GLU A 431 -62.13 -50.86 12.51
CA GLU A 431 -62.96 -51.83 13.22
C GLU A 431 -64.19 -51.13 13.83
N PRO A 432 -65.41 -51.72 13.71
CA PRO A 432 -66.61 -51.13 14.25
C PRO A 432 -66.65 -51.27 15.78
N GLU A 433 -66.15 -50.28 16.51
CA GLU A 433 -66.38 -50.18 17.94
C GLU A 433 -67.80 -49.66 18.27
N ARG A 434 -68.31 -50.06 19.44
CA ARG A 434 -69.71 -49.90 19.88
C ARG A 434 -70.28 -48.47 19.84
N ASN A 435 -69.44 -47.43 19.67
CA ASN A 435 -69.84 -46.02 19.63
C ASN A 435 -69.19 -45.20 18.48
N VAL A 436 -68.65 -45.85 17.44
CA VAL A 436 -68.03 -45.14 16.30
C VAL A 436 -68.89 -45.31 15.04
N VAL A 437 -69.45 -44.21 14.54
CA VAL A 437 -70.23 -44.20 13.29
C VAL A 437 -69.26 -44.10 12.11
N VAL A 438 -68.89 -45.23 11.51
CA VAL A 438 -68.09 -45.26 10.28
C VAL A 438 -68.96 -44.87 9.07
N PRO A 439 -68.58 -43.85 8.27
CA PRO A 439 -69.30 -43.43 7.08
C PRO A 439 -69.43 -44.58 6.06
N PRO A 440 -70.55 -44.70 5.33
CA PRO A 440 -70.77 -45.82 4.42
C PRO A 440 -69.75 -45.91 3.26
N SER A 441 -69.09 -44.81 2.90
CA SER A 441 -68.02 -44.79 1.89
C SER A 441 -66.71 -45.47 2.34
N ALA A 442 -66.56 -45.73 3.65
CA ALA A 442 -65.36 -46.34 4.25
C ALA A 442 -65.61 -47.78 4.72
N ARG A 443 -66.72 -48.42 4.29
CA ARG A 443 -67.12 -49.78 4.66
C ARG A 443 -66.88 -50.83 3.55
N ALA A 444 -66.14 -50.48 2.51
CA ALA A 444 -65.90 -51.34 1.34
C ALA A 444 -64.48 -51.89 1.35
#